data_AF-X1NCC8-F1
#
_entry.id   AF-X1NCC8-F1
#
_cell.length_a   1.000
_cell.length_b   1.000
_cell.length_c   1.000
_cell.angle_alpha   90.00
_cell.angle_beta   90.00
_cell.angle_gamma   90.00
#
_symmetry.space_group_name_H-M   'P 1'
#
loop_
_entity.id
_entity.type
_entity.pdbx_description
1 polymer ?
#
loop_
_entity_poly.entity_id
_entity_poly.type
_entity_poly.pdbx_seq_one_letter_code
_entity_poly.pdbx_strand_id
1 'polypeptide(L)'
;NIQVGDKTMSVLEIWGAEYQERNAFLIKGEHLKGFQAICKREKVNCEILGEITGDGQIIVHDSWDNSNPVNLNLSKILSNIPQKTFNLESISGKLKSLKLPGDLSVEKVLELIFRLPSVGSKGFLVRKVDRSVTGLIARQQCCGPLQLPVSNVAVVAQSHFGLTGAAIAIGEQPVKVLVNPRAGARMALGEALTNIVWALISDLTHIKCSVNWMWAAKLPGGGAALYDAAVSLGELMTEIGMLLMVVKTAFLWQRR
;
A
#
# COMPACT_ATOMS: atom_id res chain seq x y z
N ASN A 1 -12.01 -30.59 -4.45
CA ASN A 1 -12.81 -29.37 -4.74
C ASN A 1 -11.98 -28.23 -5.33
N ILE A 2 -10.71 -28.09 -4.97
CA ILE A 2 -9.79 -27.11 -5.54
C ILE A 2 -9.29 -27.63 -6.89
N GLN A 3 -9.29 -26.79 -7.93
CA GLN A 3 -8.65 -27.12 -9.20
C GLN A 3 -7.16 -26.76 -9.12
N VAL A 4 -6.31 -27.74 -9.40
CA VAL A 4 -4.86 -27.59 -9.42
C VAL A 4 -4.34 -27.78 -10.83
N GLY A 5 -3.40 -26.93 -11.24
CA GLY A 5 -2.70 -27.08 -12.53
C GLY A 5 -1.67 -28.21 -12.51
N ASP A 6 -1.09 -28.47 -11.33
CA ASP A 6 -0.14 -29.55 -11.09
C ASP A 6 -0.74 -30.53 -10.08
N LYS A 7 -0.95 -31.78 -10.52
CA LYS A 7 -1.55 -32.84 -9.71
C LYS A 7 -0.55 -33.52 -8.77
N THR A 8 0.73 -33.18 -8.85
CA THR A 8 1.78 -33.71 -7.97
C THR A 8 1.95 -32.93 -6.68
N MET A 9 1.27 -31.77 -6.57
CA MET A 9 1.33 -30.92 -5.39
C MET A 9 0.79 -31.64 -4.15
N SER A 10 1.54 -31.52 -3.06
CA SER A 10 1.11 -31.95 -1.74
C SER A 10 -0.02 -31.07 -1.20
N VAL A 11 -0.77 -31.58 -0.21
CA VAL A 11 -1.84 -30.79 0.43
C VAL A 11 -1.30 -29.49 1.01
N LEU A 12 -0.09 -29.49 1.57
CA LEU A 12 0.54 -28.28 2.10
C LEU A 12 0.75 -27.23 1.01
N GLU A 13 1.20 -27.63 -0.17
CA GLU A 13 1.42 -26.70 -1.28
C GLU A 13 0.09 -26.19 -1.84
N ILE A 14 -0.93 -27.03 -1.93
CA ILE A 14 -2.27 -26.62 -2.38
C ILE A 14 -2.90 -25.61 -1.41
N TRP A 15 -2.81 -25.88 -0.11
CA TRP A 15 -3.44 -25.06 0.93
C TRP A 15 -2.64 -23.80 1.27
N GLY A 16 -1.32 -23.93 1.40
CA GLY A 16 -0.43 -22.87 1.88
C GLY A 16 0.09 -21.92 0.80
N ALA A 17 -0.13 -22.20 -0.48
CA ALA A 17 0.40 -21.36 -1.54
C ALA A 17 -0.38 -20.05 -1.74
N GLU A 18 0.38 -18.99 -2.03
CA GLU A 18 -0.10 -17.65 -2.34
C GLU A 18 -0.42 -17.49 -3.84
N TYR A 19 -1.23 -18.39 -4.41
CA TYR A 19 -1.61 -18.27 -5.81
C TYR A 19 -2.38 -16.97 -6.05
N GLN A 20 -2.05 -16.32 -7.16
CA GLN A 20 -2.60 -15.04 -7.58
C GLN A 20 -4.01 -15.18 -8.18
N GLU A 21 -4.68 -14.04 -8.40
CA GLU A 21 -6.04 -13.94 -9.01
C GLU A 21 -7.16 -14.75 -8.33
N ARG A 22 -6.98 -15.15 -7.07
CA ARG A 22 -8.02 -15.86 -6.29
C ARG A 22 -8.71 -14.94 -5.30
N ASN A 23 -10.02 -15.09 -5.18
CA ASN A 23 -10.84 -14.41 -4.19
C ASN A 23 -11.75 -15.44 -3.51
N ALA A 24 -11.92 -15.31 -2.19
CA ALA A 24 -12.82 -16.14 -1.41
C ALA A 24 -14.09 -15.34 -1.09
N PHE A 25 -15.25 -15.96 -1.28
CA PHE A 25 -16.55 -15.37 -1.00
C PHE A 25 -17.34 -16.25 -0.04
N LEU A 26 -17.99 -15.63 0.94
CA LEU A 26 -19.04 -16.27 1.72
C LEU A 26 -20.39 -15.97 1.08
N ILE A 27 -21.11 -17.01 0.68
CA ILE A 27 -22.37 -16.90 -0.06
C ILE A 27 -23.43 -17.74 0.66
N LYS A 28 -24.60 -17.15 0.89
CA LYS A 28 -25.76 -17.90 1.36
C LYS A 28 -26.16 -18.96 0.32
N GLY A 29 -26.47 -20.18 0.76
CA GLY A 29 -26.79 -21.30 -0.14
C GLY A 29 -27.87 -20.99 -1.18
N GLU A 30 -28.87 -20.18 -0.83
CA GLU A 30 -29.96 -19.74 -1.73
C GLU A 30 -29.46 -18.92 -2.94
N HIS A 31 -28.33 -18.21 -2.82
CA HIS A 31 -27.76 -17.38 -3.89
C HIS A 31 -26.69 -18.10 -4.71
N LEU A 32 -26.25 -19.29 -4.29
CA LEU A 32 -25.13 -20.00 -4.92
C LEU A 32 -25.38 -20.26 -6.41
N LYS A 33 -26.58 -20.71 -6.79
CA LYS A 33 -26.92 -20.95 -8.21
C LYS A 33 -26.81 -19.69 -9.06
N GLY A 34 -27.28 -18.56 -8.53
CA GLY A 34 -27.19 -17.26 -9.20
C GLY A 34 -25.74 -16.81 -9.36
N PHE A 35 -24.92 -16.96 -8.31
CA PHE A 35 -23.49 -16.66 -8.36
C PHE A 35 -22.74 -17.52 -9.38
N GLN A 36 -22.98 -18.83 -9.39
CA GLN A 36 -22.37 -19.74 -10.37
C GLN A 36 -22.78 -19.40 -11.81
N ALA A 37 -24.02 -18.94 -12.04
CA ALA A 37 -24.46 -18.48 -13.35
C ALA A 37 -23.69 -17.23 -13.81
N ILE A 38 -23.42 -16.29 -12.89
CA ILE A 38 -22.57 -15.12 -13.16
C ILE A 38 -21.15 -15.57 -13.50
N CYS A 39 -20.53 -16.42 -12.67
CA CYS A 39 -19.18 -16.95 -12.93
C CYS A 39 -19.09 -17.64 -14.31
N LYS A 40 -20.08 -18.46 -14.66
CA LYS A 40 -20.15 -19.12 -15.97
C LYS A 40 -20.26 -18.11 -17.12
N ARG A 41 -21.09 -17.06 -16.97
CA ARG A 41 -21.24 -16.00 -17.98
C ARG A 41 -19.92 -15.24 -18.19
N GLU A 42 -19.25 -14.87 -17.11
CA GLU A 42 -17.97 -14.15 -17.13
C GLU A 42 -16.76 -15.06 -17.40
N LYS A 43 -16.98 -16.37 -17.56
CA LYS A 43 -15.94 -17.39 -17.78
C LYS A 43 -14.87 -17.41 -16.68
N VAL A 44 -15.32 -17.23 -15.43
CA VAL A 44 -14.49 -17.29 -14.23
C VAL A 44 -14.75 -18.61 -13.51
N ASN A 45 -13.69 -19.26 -13.03
CA ASN A 45 -13.80 -20.49 -12.26
C ASN A 45 -14.48 -20.21 -10.90
N CYS A 46 -15.39 -21.10 -10.50
CA CYS A 46 -16.08 -21.02 -9.21
C CYS A 46 -15.98 -22.37 -8.51
N GLU A 47 -15.25 -22.41 -7.40
CA GLU A 47 -14.99 -23.62 -6.62
C GLU A 47 -15.74 -23.54 -5.30
N ILE A 48 -16.54 -24.56 -4.99
CA ILE A 48 -17.21 -24.68 -3.68
C ILE A 48 -16.23 -25.39 -2.75
N LEU A 49 -15.55 -24.60 -1.93
CA LEU A 49 -14.49 -25.10 -1.05
C LEU A 49 -15.03 -25.82 0.19
N GLY A 50 -16.20 -25.42 0.70
CA GLY A 50 -16.80 -26.00 1.89
C GLY A 50 -17.96 -25.17 2.41
N GLU A 51 -18.32 -25.41 3.67
CA GLU A 51 -19.41 -24.75 4.37
C GLU A 51 -18.95 -24.19 5.72
N ILE A 52 -19.69 -23.22 6.26
CA ILE A 52 -19.45 -22.69 7.61
C ILE A 52 -20.40 -23.39 8.57
N THR A 53 -19.86 -24.20 9.46
CA THR A 53 -20.61 -24.96 10.47
C THR A 53 -20.85 -24.16 11.76
N GLY A 54 -20.01 -23.17 12.04
CA GLY A 54 -20.09 -22.34 13.26
C GLY A 54 -19.51 -22.99 14.52
N ASP A 55 -18.83 -24.13 14.41
CA ASP A 55 -18.22 -24.87 15.52
C ASP A 55 -16.85 -24.32 15.98
N GLY A 56 -16.34 -23.29 15.30
CA GLY A 56 -15.05 -22.68 15.60
C GLY A 56 -13.83 -23.51 15.16
N GLN A 57 -14.00 -24.46 14.24
CA GLN A 57 -12.91 -25.26 13.68
C GLN A 57 -12.69 -24.96 12.18
N ILE A 58 -11.43 -25.05 11.76
CA ILE A 58 -11.05 -25.17 10.34
C ILE A 58 -10.62 -26.62 10.13
N ILE A 59 -11.39 -27.33 9.31
CA ILE A 59 -11.08 -28.69 8.89
C ILE A 59 -10.89 -28.67 7.37
N VAL A 60 -9.72 -29.12 6.90
CA VAL A 60 -9.50 -29.47 5.50
C VAL A 60 -9.49 -30.97 5.43
N HIS A 61 -10.47 -31.53 4.71
CA HIS A 61 -10.58 -32.96 4.44
C HIS A 61 -9.95 -33.28 3.09
N ASP A 62 -9.07 -34.29 3.07
CA ASP A 62 -8.52 -34.84 1.83
C ASP A 62 -9.28 -36.12 1.47
N SER A 63 -10.04 -36.07 0.38
CA SER A 63 -10.80 -37.21 -0.13
C SER A 63 -9.93 -38.33 -0.69
N TRP A 64 -8.65 -38.09 -1.00
CA TRP A 64 -7.78 -39.07 -1.61
C TRP A 64 -7.32 -40.15 -0.62
N ASP A 65 -6.96 -39.76 0.60
CA ASP A 65 -6.55 -40.67 1.69
C ASP A 65 -7.50 -40.64 2.90
N ASN A 66 -8.60 -39.88 2.80
CA ASN A 66 -9.61 -39.69 3.84
C ASN A 66 -9.05 -39.09 5.15
N SER A 67 -7.95 -38.35 5.06
CA SER A 67 -7.33 -37.67 6.20
C SER A 67 -7.89 -36.26 6.41
N ASN A 68 -7.58 -35.67 7.58
CA ASN A 68 -7.87 -34.28 7.91
C ASN A 68 -6.54 -33.53 8.14
N PRO A 69 -5.78 -33.22 7.07
CA PRO A 69 -4.43 -32.65 7.18
C PRO A 69 -4.40 -31.28 7.86
N VAL A 70 -5.51 -30.55 7.82
CA VAL A 70 -5.71 -29.34 8.63
C VAL A 70 -6.88 -29.58 9.58
N ASN A 71 -6.63 -29.48 10.87
CA ASN A 71 -7.66 -29.50 11.91
C ASN A 71 -7.25 -28.50 13.00
N LEU A 72 -7.79 -27.29 12.89
CA LEU A 72 -7.37 -26.15 13.68
C LEU A 72 -8.54 -25.56 14.45
N ASN A 73 -8.38 -25.44 15.76
CA ASN A 73 -9.33 -24.72 16.61
C ASN A 73 -9.04 -23.21 16.53
N LEU A 74 -9.98 -22.44 16.00
CA LEU A 74 -9.84 -20.99 15.79
C LEU A 74 -9.54 -20.22 17.08
N SER A 75 -10.13 -20.63 18.21
CA SER A 75 -9.89 -19.96 19.49
C SER A 75 -8.44 -20.06 19.96
N LYS A 76 -7.72 -21.12 19.58
CA LYS A 76 -6.30 -21.27 19.94
C LYS A 76 -5.37 -20.41 19.08
N ILE A 77 -5.81 -20.01 17.89
CA ILE A 77 -4.99 -19.31 16.90
C ILE A 77 -5.27 -17.80 16.92
N LEU A 78 -6.55 -17.43 17.02
CA LEU A 78 -7.01 -16.06 16.89
C LEU A 78 -7.28 -15.38 18.24
N SER A 79 -7.50 -16.15 19.31
CA SER A 79 -7.75 -15.58 20.64
C SER A 79 -6.47 -15.50 21.48
N ASN A 80 -6.40 -14.49 22.34
CA ASN A 80 -5.35 -14.32 23.35
C ASN A 80 -3.93 -14.12 22.80
N ILE A 81 -3.77 -13.54 21.60
CA ILE A 81 -2.45 -13.07 21.15
C ILE A 81 -2.01 -11.95 22.10
N PRO A 82 -0.97 -12.14 22.93
CA PRO A 82 -0.60 -11.15 23.94
C PRO A 82 -0.11 -9.87 23.27
N GLN A 83 -0.46 -8.72 23.85
CA GLN A 83 0.08 -7.45 23.39
C GLN A 83 1.60 -7.46 23.57
N LYS A 84 2.32 -7.20 22.47
CA LYS A 84 3.78 -7.19 22.47
C LYS A 84 4.32 -5.84 22.92
N THR A 85 5.17 -5.86 23.94
CA THR A 85 5.95 -4.69 24.38
C THR A 85 7.30 -4.66 23.68
N PHE A 86 7.69 -3.50 23.16
CA PHE A 86 8.99 -3.27 22.54
C PHE A 86 9.80 -2.28 23.37
N ASN A 87 10.98 -2.69 23.83
CA ASN A 87 11.94 -1.79 24.48
C ASN A 87 12.84 -1.19 23.39
N LEU A 88 12.68 0.11 23.13
CA LEU A 88 13.35 0.81 22.04
C LEU A 88 14.41 1.75 22.59
N GLU A 89 15.57 1.78 21.96
CA GLU A 89 16.66 2.70 22.28
C GLU A 89 16.82 3.72 21.16
N SER A 90 16.86 5.01 21.53
CA SER A 90 17.12 6.10 20.59
C SER A 90 18.62 6.29 20.40
N ILE A 91 19.05 6.43 19.14
CA ILE A 91 20.44 6.72 18.80
C ILE A 91 20.49 8.07 18.10
N SER A 92 21.18 9.02 18.71
CA SER A 92 21.42 10.33 18.07
C SER A 92 22.61 10.22 17.11
N GLY A 93 22.34 10.38 15.82
CA GLY A 93 23.38 10.42 14.79
C GLY A 93 24.17 11.73 14.83
N LYS A 94 25.50 11.66 14.67
CA LYS A 94 26.32 12.86 14.47
C LYS A 94 26.14 13.36 13.04
N LEU A 95 25.24 14.34 12.86
CA LEU A 95 25.08 15.04 11.60
C LEU A 95 26.24 16.02 11.39
N LYS A 96 26.75 16.09 10.16
CA LYS A 96 27.74 17.10 9.76
C LYS A 96 27.05 18.18 8.95
N SER A 97 27.46 19.42 9.13
CA SER A 97 27.01 20.52 8.30
C SER A 97 27.40 20.27 6.84
N LEU A 98 26.48 20.59 5.93
CA LEU A 98 26.70 20.48 4.49
C LEU A 98 27.86 21.41 4.09
N LYS A 99 28.86 20.86 3.40
CA LYS A 99 29.93 21.62 2.76
C LYS A 99 29.84 21.39 1.27
N LEU A 100 29.50 22.43 0.52
CA LEU A 100 29.50 22.39 -0.94
C LEU A 100 30.93 22.65 -1.45
N PRO A 101 31.33 22.06 -2.58
CA PRO A 101 32.57 22.44 -3.28
C PRO A 101 32.58 23.94 -3.60
N GLY A 102 33.73 24.60 -3.42
CA GLY A 102 33.85 26.05 -3.58
C GLY A 102 33.82 26.53 -5.04
N ASP A 103 34.00 25.63 -5.99
CA ASP A 103 34.00 25.86 -7.44
C ASP A 103 32.66 25.50 -8.11
N LEU A 104 31.62 25.20 -7.33
CA LEU A 104 30.34 24.74 -7.85
C LEU A 104 29.49 25.89 -8.39
N SER A 105 29.34 25.98 -9.71
CA SER A 105 28.43 26.95 -10.35
C SER A 105 26.97 26.50 -10.28
N VAL A 106 26.03 27.44 -10.37
CA VAL A 106 24.58 27.14 -10.36
C VAL A 106 24.19 26.26 -11.55
N GLU A 107 24.77 26.51 -12.72
CA GLU A 107 24.55 25.71 -13.93
C GLU A 107 24.97 24.26 -13.69
N LYS A 108 26.12 24.05 -13.02
CA LYS A 108 26.58 22.70 -12.70
C LYS A 108 25.68 22.02 -11.68
N VAL A 109 25.18 22.74 -10.69
CA VAL A 109 24.19 22.22 -9.72
C VAL A 109 22.93 21.76 -10.44
N LEU A 110 22.37 22.58 -11.33
CA LEU A 110 21.15 22.23 -12.07
C LEU A 110 21.36 21.01 -12.96
N GLU A 111 22.51 20.92 -13.64
CA GLU A 111 22.86 19.72 -14.42
C GLU A 111 22.86 18.47 -13.54
N LEU A 112 23.48 18.53 -12.36
CA LEU A 112 23.53 17.41 -11.42
C LEU A 112 22.14 17.04 -10.87
N ILE A 113 21.33 18.04 -10.50
CA ILE A 113 19.97 17.83 -9.99
C ILE A 113 19.09 17.16 -11.03
N PHE A 114 19.08 17.64 -12.28
CA PHE A 114 18.24 17.06 -13.33
C PHE A 114 18.69 15.66 -13.78
N ARG A 115 19.93 15.26 -13.48
CA ARG A 115 20.43 13.89 -13.68
C ARG A 115 19.99 12.93 -12.59
N LEU A 116 19.52 13.39 -11.43
CA LEU A 116 19.01 12.52 -10.38
C LEU A 116 17.70 11.87 -10.85
N PRO A 117 17.58 10.53 -10.81
CA PRO A 117 16.35 9.85 -11.21
C PRO A 117 15.10 10.29 -10.42
N SER A 118 15.27 10.70 -9.17
CA SER A 118 14.19 11.24 -8.33
C SER A 118 13.61 12.55 -8.86
N VAL A 119 14.41 13.36 -9.57
CA VAL A 119 13.99 14.66 -10.11
C VAL A 119 13.71 14.59 -11.61
N GLY A 120 14.59 13.94 -12.39
CA GLY A 120 14.49 13.85 -13.84
C GLY A 120 13.16 13.26 -14.35
N SER A 121 12.88 13.45 -15.63
CA SER A 121 11.59 13.07 -16.24
C SER A 121 11.21 11.60 -16.00
N LYS A 122 9.98 11.38 -15.53
CA LYS A 122 9.40 10.04 -15.30
C LYS A 122 8.72 9.45 -16.53
N GLY A 123 8.98 10.00 -17.72
CA GLY A 123 8.34 9.58 -18.96
C GLY A 123 8.46 8.08 -19.25
N PHE A 124 9.58 7.46 -18.85
CA PHE A 124 9.80 6.02 -19.01
C PHE A 124 8.89 5.14 -18.13
N LEU A 125 8.37 5.66 -17.01
CA LEU A 125 7.37 4.97 -16.17
C LEU A 125 5.97 5.26 -16.69
N VAL A 126 5.68 6.53 -16.94
CA VAL A 126 4.33 7.00 -17.28
C VAL A 126 3.86 6.43 -18.61
N ARG A 127 4.73 6.38 -19.63
CA ARG A 127 4.34 6.01 -21.00
C ARG A 127 4.18 4.51 -21.25
N LYS A 128 4.59 3.66 -20.31
CA LYS A 128 4.51 2.19 -20.46
C LYS A 128 3.16 1.61 -20.05
N VAL A 129 2.33 2.39 -19.36
CA VAL A 129 1.05 1.94 -18.81
C VAL A 129 -0.11 2.70 -19.46
N ASP A 130 -1.27 2.05 -19.50
CA ASP A 130 -2.53 2.69 -19.88
C ASP A 130 -2.89 3.79 -18.87
N ARG A 131 -3.44 4.90 -19.36
CA ARG A 131 -3.84 6.07 -18.56
C ARG A 131 -5.20 6.63 -18.97
N SER A 132 -6.02 5.84 -19.65
CA SER A 132 -7.28 6.27 -20.27
C SER A 132 -8.41 5.24 -20.19
N VAL A 133 -8.10 3.97 -19.93
CA VAL A 133 -9.09 2.91 -19.70
C VAL A 133 -10.11 3.36 -18.67
N THR A 134 -11.38 2.99 -18.87
CA THR A 134 -12.63 3.48 -18.23
C THR A 134 -13.24 4.76 -18.81
N GLY A 135 -12.45 5.63 -19.44
CA GLY A 135 -12.93 6.94 -19.90
C GLY A 135 -13.24 7.93 -18.77
N LEU A 136 -12.84 7.63 -17.52
CA LEU A 136 -13.11 8.46 -16.34
C LEU A 136 -11.87 9.23 -15.85
N ILE A 137 -10.75 9.18 -16.58
CA ILE A 137 -9.51 9.86 -16.17
C ILE A 137 -9.59 11.35 -16.55
N ALA A 138 -9.83 12.21 -15.55
CA ALA A 138 -9.93 13.66 -15.73
C ALA A 138 -8.57 14.37 -15.67
N ARG A 139 -7.64 13.85 -14.84
CA ARG A 139 -6.25 14.33 -14.77
C ARG A 139 -5.29 13.14 -14.66
N GLN A 140 -4.43 13.00 -15.67
CA GLN A 140 -3.31 12.06 -15.69
C GLN A 140 -1.98 12.78 -15.37
N GLN A 141 -0.89 12.02 -15.30
CA GLN A 141 0.46 12.49 -15.01
C GLN A 141 0.99 13.48 -16.06
N CYS A 142 0.59 13.31 -17.33
CA CYS A 142 1.01 14.16 -18.45
C CYS A 142 0.17 15.44 -18.56
N CYS A 143 0.84 16.59 -18.71
CA CYS A 143 0.24 17.91 -18.77
C CYS A 143 0.57 18.65 -20.07
N GLY A 144 -0.39 19.46 -20.52
CA GLY A 144 -0.25 20.38 -21.65
C GLY A 144 -0.13 19.71 -23.03
N PRO A 145 0.03 20.52 -24.09
CA PRO A 145 0.15 20.03 -25.46
C PRO A 145 1.37 19.11 -25.67
N LEU A 146 2.44 19.32 -24.90
CA LEU A 146 3.67 18.54 -24.97
C LEU A 146 3.62 17.23 -24.15
N GLN A 147 2.53 16.98 -23.42
CA GLN A 147 2.34 15.77 -22.62
C GLN A 147 3.51 15.49 -21.65
N LEU A 148 3.97 16.54 -20.96
CA LEU A 148 5.09 16.44 -20.02
C LEU A 148 4.61 15.79 -18.71
N PRO A 149 5.31 14.78 -18.16
CA PRO A 149 4.88 14.04 -16.96
C PRO A 149 5.16 14.85 -15.68
N VAL A 150 4.38 15.92 -15.46
CA VAL A 150 4.59 16.92 -14.41
C VAL A 150 3.34 17.22 -13.58
N SER A 151 2.27 16.44 -13.71
CA SER A 151 1.10 16.60 -12.84
C SER A 151 1.41 16.21 -11.39
N ASN A 152 1.03 17.06 -10.44
CA ASN A 152 1.14 16.77 -9.01
C ASN A 152 0.03 15.86 -8.49
N VAL A 153 -1.10 15.78 -9.21
CA VAL A 153 -2.32 15.09 -8.77
C VAL A 153 -2.89 14.24 -9.90
N ALA A 154 -3.49 13.11 -9.54
CA ALA A 154 -4.36 12.34 -10.41
C ALA A 154 -5.82 12.56 -10.02
N VAL A 155 -6.71 12.74 -11.00
CA VAL A 155 -8.14 12.95 -10.76
C VAL A 155 -8.94 11.99 -11.62
N VAL A 156 -9.86 11.26 -10.99
CA VAL A 156 -10.76 10.31 -11.64
C VAL A 156 -12.20 10.74 -11.39
N ALA A 157 -13.02 10.74 -12.43
CA ALA A 157 -14.46 10.95 -12.30
C ALA A 157 -15.13 9.72 -11.69
N GLN A 158 -16.19 9.92 -10.92
CA GLN A 158 -16.98 8.82 -10.35
C GLN A 158 -17.95 8.20 -11.37
N SER A 159 -18.35 8.96 -12.40
CA SER A 159 -19.28 8.54 -13.44
C SER A 159 -19.08 9.36 -14.72
N HIS A 160 -19.59 8.87 -15.85
CA HIS A 160 -19.51 9.55 -17.14
C HIS A 160 -20.39 10.80 -17.26
N PHE A 161 -21.29 11.02 -16.31
CA PHE A 161 -22.28 12.11 -16.34
C PHE A 161 -22.11 13.13 -15.21
N GLY A 162 -21.31 12.82 -14.19
CA GLY A 162 -21.06 13.70 -13.05
C GLY A 162 -19.80 14.55 -13.23
N LEU A 163 -19.74 15.68 -12.51
CA LEU A 163 -18.55 16.54 -12.43
C LEU A 163 -17.74 16.30 -11.14
N THR A 164 -17.97 15.16 -10.51
CA THR A 164 -17.51 14.80 -9.18
C THR A 164 -16.66 13.53 -9.28
N GLY A 165 -15.72 13.36 -8.35
CA GLY A 165 -14.71 12.33 -8.47
C GLY A 165 -13.77 12.26 -7.27
N ALA A 166 -12.66 11.55 -7.44
CA ALA A 166 -11.62 11.40 -6.44
C ALA A 166 -10.29 11.96 -6.95
N ALA A 167 -9.53 12.54 -6.03
CA ALA A 167 -8.17 13.03 -6.27
C ALA A 167 -7.17 12.20 -5.47
N ILE A 168 -6.01 11.92 -6.07
CA ILE A 168 -4.94 11.13 -5.47
C ILE A 168 -3.63 11.88 -5.64
N ALA A 169 -2.90 12.04 -4.55
CA ALA A 169 -1.57 12.58 -4.50
C ALA A 169 -0.69 11.74 -3.56
N ILE A 170 0.62 11.83 -3.75
CA ILE A 170 1.62 11.11 -2.97
C ILE A 170 2.63 12.14 -2.43
N GLY A 171 3.13 11.89 -1.23
CA GLY A 171 4.28 12.60 -0.67
C GLY A 171 5.19 11.63 0.06
N GLU A 172 6.50 11.81 -0.06
CA GLU A 172 7.51 10.87 0.42
C GLU A 172 8.83 11.58 0.75
N GLN A 173 9.43 11.28 1.90
CA GLN A 173 10.61 12.02 2.38
C GLN A 173 11.73 11.13 2.98
N PRO A 174 12.15 10.05 2.30
CA PRO A 174 13.08 9.06 2.84
C PRO A 174 14.41 9.68 3.26
N VAL A 175 14.94 10.63 2.47
CA VAL A 175 16.21 11.30 2.80
C VAL A 175 16.09 12.18 4.04
N LYS A 176 14.99 12.94 4.18
CA LYS A 176 14.80 13.85 5.33
C LYS A 176 14.53 13.07 6.61
N VAL A 177 13.84 11.94 6.48
CA VAL A 177 13.58 11.00 7.57
C VAL A 177 14.88 10.43 8.16
N LEU A 178 15.94 10.24 7.37
CA LEU A 178 17.26 9.83 7.88
C LEU A 178 17.92 10.90 8.76
N VAL A 179 17.61 12.17 8.52
CA VAL A 179 18.17 13.31 9.28
C VAL A 179 17.33 13.59 10.52
N ASN A 180 16.01 13.63 10.36
CA ASN A 180 15.05 13.83 11.45
C ASN A 180 13.75 13.08 11.12
N PRO A 181 13.48 11.95 11.81
CA PRO A 181 12.30 11.13 11.57
C PRO A 181 10.98 11.90 11.70
N ARG A 182 10.85 12.72 12.75
CA ARG A 182 9.64 13.53 13.02
C ARG A 182 9.38 14.55 11.92
N ALA A 183 10.41 15.32 11.55
CA ALA A 183 10.30 16.33 10.50
C ALA A 183 10.05 15.68 9.13
N GLY A 184 10.76 14.60 8.82
CA GLY A 184 10.59 13.86 7.57
C GLY A 184 9.16 13.33 7.41
N ALA A 185 8.57 12.76 8.46
CA ALA A 185 7.19 12.28 8.42
C ALA A 185 6.18 13.41 8.18
N ARG A 186 6.33 14.54 8.87
CA ARG A 186 5.48 15.73 8.66
C ARG A 186 5.63 16.30 7.24
N MET A 187 6.86 16.32 6.70
CA MET A 187 7.11 16.79 5.34
C MET A 187 6.53 15.85 4.28
N ALA A 188 6.47 14.54 4.53
CA ALA A 188 5.81 13.60 3.60
C ALA A 188 4.30 13.88 3.51
N LEU A 189 3.63 14.15 4.64
CA LEU A 189 2.24 14.60 4.63
C LEU A 189 2.09 15.98 3.95
N GLY A 190 2.98 16.93 4.26
CA GLY A 190 2.96 18.25 3.64
C GLY A 190 3.13 18.20 2.12
N GLU A 191 4.00 17.33 1.61
CA GLU A 191 4.15 17.11 0.17
C GLU A 191 2.87 16.53 -0.45
N ALA A 192 2.25 15.53 0.18
CA ALA A 192 0.99 14.97 -0.31
C ALA A 192 -0.12 16.05 -0.37
N LEU A 193 -0.19 16.93 0.63
CA LEU A 193 -1.16 18.03 0.68
C LEU A 193 -0.89 19.12 -0.35
N THR A 194 0.37 19.51 -0.51
CA THR A 194 0.76 20.51 -1.54
C THR A 194 0.60 19.95 -2.95
N ASN A 195 0.70 18.64 -3.13
CA ASN A 195 0.41 17.99 -4.40
C ASN A 195 -1.10 17.92 -4.68
N ILE A 196 -1.94 17.62 -3.68
CA ILE A 196 -3.39 17.44 -3.88
C ILE A 196 -4.17 18.75 -4.03
N VAL A 197 -3.59 19.89 -3.59
CA VAL A 197 -4.24 21.22 -3.62
C VAL A 197 -4.70 21.65 -5.02
N TRP A 198 -4.15 21.04 -6.07
CA TRP A 198 -4.53 21.29 -7.46
C TRP A 198 -5.87 20.65 -7.87
N ALA A 199 -6.53 19.94 -6.95
CA ALA A 199 -7.89 19.45 -7.10
C ALA A 199 -8.84 20.20 -6.14
N LEU A 200 -10.05 20.49 -6.61
CA LEU A 200 -11.09 21.10 -5.77
C LEU A 200 -11.58 20.08 -4.73
N ILE A 201 -11.29 20.35 -3.47
CA ILE A 201 -11.73 19.54 -2.33
C ILE A 201 -12.42 20.49 -1.35
N SER A 202 -13.67 20.20 -1.01
CA SER A 202 -14.50 21.12 -0.22
C SER A 202 -14.00 21.33 1.21
N ASP A 203 -13.35 20.31 1.79
CA ASP A 203 -12.88 20.33 3.17
C ASP A 203 -11.69 19.39 3.37
N LEU A 204 -10.71 19.78 4.18
CA LEU A 204 -9.51 18.99 4.47
C LEU A 204 -9.85 17.62 5.12
N THR A 205 -10.94 17.55 5.89
CA THR A 205 -11.44 16.31 6.52
C THR A 205 -11.92 15.27 5.51
N HIS A 206 -12.20 15.66 4.27
CA HIS A 206 -12.52 14.74 3.17
C HIS A 206 -11.27 14.02 2.64
N ILE A 207 -10.07 14.53 2.92
CA ILE A 207 -8.83 13.88 2.53
C ILE A 207 -8.56 12.73 3.49
N LYS A 208 -8.44 11.53 2.92
CA LYS A 208 -8.10 10.31 3.65
C LYS A 208 -6.70 9.86 3.29
N CYS A 209 -5.88 9.63 4.30
CA CYS A 209 -4.49 9.24 4.08
C CYS A 209 -4.29 7.74 4.25
N SER A 210 -3.51 7.14 3.34
CA SER A 210 -2.89 5.83 3.52
C SER A 210 -1.42 6.04 3.84
N VAL A 211 -0.98 5.59 5.02
CA VAL A 211 0.42 5.71 5.44
C VAL A 211 1.12 4.37 5.28
N ASN A 212 2.20 4.36 4.50
CA ASN A 212 3.00 3.18 4.24
C ASN A 212 4.38 3.36 4.89
N TRP A 213 4.66 2.57 5.93
CA TRP A 213 5.94 2.58 6.63
C TRP A 213 6.86 1.50 6.10
N MET A 214 7.94 1.89 5.44
CA MET A 214 9.01 0.99 5.01
C MET A 214 10.23 1.30 5.88
N TRP A 215 10.50 0.44 6.87
CA TRP A 215 11.52 0.76 7.88
C TRP A 215 12.27 -0.46 8.39
N ALA A 216 13.58 -0.32 8.59
CA ALA A 216 14.42 -1.34 9.22
C ALA A 216 14.33 -1.26 10.77
N ALA A 217 13.14 -1.49 11.33
CA ALA A 217 12.85 -1.23 12.75
C ALA A 217 13.68 -2.08 13.75
N LYS A 218 14.30 -3.17 13.28
CA LYS A 218 15.16 -4.04 14.10
C LYS A 218 16.62 -3.58 14.16
N LEU A 219 17.02 -2.58 13.36
CA LEU A 219 18.35 -2.00 13.46
C LEU A 219 18.45 -1.06 14.67
N PRO A 220 19.64 -0.89 15.27
CA PRO A 220 19.84 0.03 16.38
C PRO A 220 19.31 1.43 16.06
N GLY A 221 18.50 2.01 16.97
CA GLY A 221 17.85 3.31 16.76
C GLY A 221 16.64 3.30 15.81
N GLY A 222 16.50 2.28 14.96
CA GLY A 222 15.48 2.24 13.90
C GLY A 222 14.06 2.17 14.43
N GLY A 223 13.79 1.34 15.44
CA GLY A 223 12.46 1.23 16.05
C GLY A 223 12.02 2.52 16.76
N ALA A 224 12.90 3.15 17.53
CA ALA A 224 12.63 4.43 18.19
C ALA A 224 12.34 5.54 17.17
N ALA A 225 13.15 5.63 16.11
CA ALA A 225 12.95 6.60 15.04
C ALA A 225 11.61 6.43 14.31
N LEU A 226 11.18 5.18 14.05
CA LEU A 226 9.87 4.90 13.49
C LEU A 226 8.74 5.34 14.44
N TYR A 227 8.87 5.05 15.73
CA TYR A 227 7.90 5.47 16.73
C TYR A 227 7.75 7.00 16.76
N ASP A 228 8.88 7.72 16.83
CA ASP A 228 8.90 9.19 16.83
C ASP A 228 8.24 9.77 15.56
N ALA A 229 8.55 9.18 14.39
CA ALA A 229 7.95 9.57 13.12
C ALA A 229 6.43 9.34 13.11
N ALA A 230 5.96 8.19 13.61
CA ALA A 230 4.55 7.84 13.66
C ALA A 230 3.76 8.73 14.63
N VAL A 231 4.31 8.98 15.83
CA VAL A 231 3.72 9.91 16.80
C VAL A 231 3.63 11.31 16.21
N SER A 232 4.72 11.83 15.65
CA SER A 232 4.74 13.18 15.08
C SER A 232 3.79 13.35 13.90
N LEU A 233 3.60 12.32 13.09
CA LEU A 233 2.62 12.33 12.01
C LEU A 233 1.19 12.30 12.57
N GLY A 234 0.92 11.46 13.56
CA GLY A 234 -0.38 11.36 14.22
C GLY A 234 -0.80 12.66 14.91
N GLU A 235 0.14 13.33 15.60
CA GLU A 235 -0.05 14.66 16.20
C GLU A 235 -0.49 15.68 15.13
N LEU A 236 0.28 15.78 14.03
CA LEU A 236 -0.03 16.71 12.94
C LEU A 236 -1.38 16.40 12.27
N MET A 237 -1.66 15.12 11.99
CA MET A 237 -2.94 14.72 11.37
C MET A 237 -4.13 15.06 12.26
N THR A 238 -3.98 14.89 13.58
CA THR A 238 -5.01 15.26 14.57
C THR A 238 -5.20 16.78 14.59
N GLU A 239 -4.11 17.55 14.61
CA GLU A 239 -4.14 19.02 14.61
C GLU A 239 -4.88 19.59 13.40
N ILE A 240 -4.69 19.01 12.21
CA ILE A 240 -5.32 19.48 10.96
C ILE A 240 -6.66 18.79 10.65
N GLY A 241 -7.19 17.96 11.56
CA GLY A 241 -8.49 17.30 11.39
C GLY A 241 -8.53 16.21 10.31
N MET A 242 -7.39 15.64 9.93
CA MET A 242 -7.31 14.58 8.92
C MET A 242 -7.36 13.19 9.55
N LEU A 243 -8.02 12.26 8.85
CA LEU A 243 -8.15 10.87 9.29
C LEU A 243 -7.17 9.96 8.55
N LEU A 244 -6.53 9.09 9.33
CA LEU A 244 -5.77 7.95 8.84
C LEU A 244 -6.74 6.81 8.53
N MET A 245 -6.83 6.37 7.26
CA MET A 245 -7.72 5.27 6.89
C MET A 245 -7.02 3.92 6.89
N VAL A 246 -5.81 3.86 6.32
CA VAL A 246 -5.08 2.61 6.14
C VAL A 246 -3.64 2.80 6.55
N VAL A 247 -3.11 1.83 7.29
CA VAL A 247 -1.69 1.73 7.59
C VAL A 247 -1.18 0.41 7.07
N LYS A 248 -0.10 0.47 6.30
CA LYS A 248 0.67 -0.72 5.93
C LYS A 248 2.08 -0.56 6.46
N THR A 249 2.59 -1.61 7.09
CA THR A 249 3.96 -1.64 7.63
C THR A 249 4.73 -2.76 6.97
N ALA A 250 5.87 -2.42 6.36
CA ALA A 250 6.85 -3.38 5.89
C ALA A 250 8.13 -3.20 6.71
N PHE A 251 8.36 -4.13 7.64
CA PHE A 251 9.61 -4.17 8.40
C PHE A 251 10.68 -4.85 7.57
N LEU A 252 11.57 -4.06 6.99
CA LEU A 252 12.62 -4.56 6.14
C LEU A 252 13.62 -5.37 6.97
N TRP A 253 13.86 -6.60 6.56
CA TRP A 253 14.96 -7.41 7.05
C TRP A 253 16.19 -7.09 6.20
N GLN A 254 17.01 -6.13 6.64
CA GLN A 254 18.33 -5.97 6.06
C GLN A 254 19.20 -7.11 6.59
N ARG A 255 19.49 -8.10 5.73
CA ARG A 255 20.60 -9.04 5.99
C ARG A 255 21.86 -8.19 6.18
N ARG A 256 22.51 -8.34 7.34
CA ARG A 256 23.89 -7.86 7.51
C ARG A 256 24.80 -8.64 6.57
#